data_AF-A0A2W2DYC4-F1
#
_entry.id   AF-A0A2W2DYC4-F1
#
_cell.length_a   1.000
_cell.length_b   1.000
_cell.length_c   1.000
_cell.angle_alpha   90.00
_cell.angle_beta   90.00
_cell.angle_gamma   90.00
#
_symmetry.space_group_name_H-M   'P 1'
#
loop_
_entity.id
_entity.type
_entity.pdbx_description
1 polymer ?
#
loop_
_entity_poly.entity_id
_entity_poly.type
_entity_poly.pdbx_seq_one_letter_code
_entity_poly.pdbx_strand_id
1 'polypeptide(L)'
;MEILRQRREHWHGPLTACAAAMAVLAAVSVAGLAVDERTLLGQAVWLKPFKFAVSFGLYAITLAWMIGRAGRFRRTLWWLGTVVVGGFVVPEISAIVFQAARGVRSHYNFSTPLDETVFMVMGGAAYLG
;
A
#
# COMPACT_ATOMS: atom_id res chain seq x y z
N MET A 1 32.19 -21.72 -16.28
CA MET A 1 31.41 -20.46 -16.17
C MET A 1 29.91 -20.65 -16.42
N GLU A 2 29.35 -21.85 -16.23
CA GLU A 2 27.92 -22.14 -16.44
C GLU A 2 27.08 -22.05 -15.13
N ILE A 3 27.74 -21.96 -13.95
CA ILE A 3 27.06 -21.92 -12.64
C ILE A 3 26.58 -20.49 -12.27
N LEU A 4 27.00 -19.47 -13.03
CA LEU A 4 26.61 -18.07 -12.81
C LEU A 4 25.46 -17.60 -13.72
N ARG A 5 24.96 -18.48 -14.60
CA ARG A 5 23.92 -18.17 -15.58
C ARG A 5 22.58 -18.72 -15.06
N GLN A 6 21.62 -17.82 -14.82
CA GLN A 6 20.20 -18.09 -14.55
C GLN A 6 19.68 -18.29 -13.10
N ARG A 7 20.28 -17.67 -12.09
CA ARG A 7 19.41 -17.01 -11.08
C ARG A 7 19.02 -15.64 -11.62
N ARG A 8 18.19 -15.60 -12.67
CA ARG A 8 17.35 -14.41 -12.84
C ARG A 8 16.56 -14.36 -11.52
N GLU A 9 16.84 -13.41 -10.64
CA GLU A 9 15.96 -13.22 -9.50
C GLU A 9 14.59 -12.89 -10.09
N HIS A 10 13.66 -13.83 -10.04
CA HIS A 10 12.33 -13.61 -10.56
C HIS A 10 11.57 -12.87 -9.47
N TRP A 11 11.84 -11.57 -9.36
CA TRP A 11 11.11 -10.67 -8.47
C TRP A 11 9.61 -10.79 -8.73
N HIS A 12 8.84 -10.69 -7.65
CA HIS A 12 7.39 -10.77 -7.74
C HIS A 12 6.83 -9.49 -8.39
N GLY A 13 6.56 -9.54 -9.69
CA GLY A 13 6.13 -8.38 -10.50
C GLY A 13 5.08 -7.48 -9.84
N PRO A 14 3.93 -8.01 -9.39
CA PRO A 14 2.90 -7.19 -8.73
C PRO A 14 3.39 -6.46 -7.46
N LEU A 15 4.27 -7.08 -6.67
CA LEU A 15 4.79 -6.49 -5.44
C LEU A 15 5.85 -5.43 -5.76
N THR A 16 6.70 -5.67 -6.77
CA THR A 16 7.64 -4.68 -7.27
C THR A 16 6.91 -3.44 -7.82
N ALA A 17 5.83 -3.64 -8.58
CA ALA A 17 5.00 -2.55 -9.08
C ALA A 17 4.33 -1.77 -7.93
N CYS A 18 3.80 -2.48 -6.94
CA CYS A 18 3.25 -1.88 -5.72
C CYS A 18 4.32 -1.03 -4.99
N ALA A 19 5.53 -1.55 -4.80
CA ALA A 19 6.63 -0.81 -4.17
C ALA A 19 6.97 0.47 -4.93
N ALA A 20 7.03 0.42 -6.26
CA ALA A 20 7.27 1.60 -7.09
C ALA A 20 6.13 2.64 -6.98
N ALA A 21 4.87 2.18 -7.01
CA ALA A 21 3.71 3.05 -6.82
C ALA A 21 3.73 3.73 -5.43
N MET A 22 4.11 2.98 -4.39
CA MET A 22 4.26 3.51 -3.04
C MET A 22 5.40 4.53 -2.94
N ALA A 23 6.52 4.34 -3.65
CA ALA A 23 7.61 5.32 -3.69
C ALA A 23 7.15 6.63 -4.34
N VAL A 24 6.39 6.55 -5.45
CA VAL A 24 5.78 7.72 -6.10
C VAL A 24 4.81 8.41 -5.14
N LEU A 25 3.93 7.65 -4.48
CA LEU A 25 2.97 8.22 -3.53
C LEU A 25 3.65 8.87 -2.32
N ALA A 26 4.76 8.31 -1.83
CA ALA A 26 5.55 8.91 -0.77
C ALA A 26 6.10 10.27 -1.22
N ALA A 27 6.64 10.36 -2.45
CA ALA A 27 7.12 11.63 -3.01
C ALA A 27 5.99 12.66 -3.17
N VAL A 28 4.83 12.25 -3.69
CA VAL A 28 3.63 13.10 -3.77
C VAL A 28 3.18 13.58 -2.40
N SER A 29 3.23 12.71 -1.39
CA SER A 29 2.84 13.07 -0.02
C SER A 29 3.84 14.04 0.60
N VAL A 30 5.14 13.93 0.31
CA VAL A 30 6.14 14.92 0.74
C VAL A 30 5.87 16.27 0.08
N ALA A 31 5.55 16.30 -1.21
CA ALA A 31 5.14 17.54 -1.87
C ALA A 31 3.89 18.12 -1.20
N GLY A 32 2.87 17.29 -0.91
CA GLY A 32 1.68 17.67 -0.17
C GLY A 32 2.00 18.24 1.22
N LEU A 33 2.93 17.64 1.97
CA LEU A 33 3.38 18.17 3.26
C LEU A 33 4.04 19.55 3.16
N ALA A 34 4.63 19.88 2.01
CA ALA A 34 5.28 21.16 1.79
C ALA A 34 4.32 22.26 1.30
N VAL A 35 3.24 21.90 0.59
CA VAL A 35 2.36 22.89 -0.08
C VAL A 35 0.93 22.94 0.46
N ASP A 36 0.48 21.91 1.19
CA ASP A 36 -0.90 21.84 1.72
C ASP A 36 -0.88 22.03 3.24
N GLU A 37 -1.32 23.20 3.66
CA GLU A 37 -1.35 23.62 5.07
C GLU A 37 -2.49 23.00 5.88
N ARG A 38 -3.39 22.25 5.23
CA ARG A 38 -4.54 21.65 5.92
C ARG A 38 -4.08 20.66 6.98
N THR A 39 -4.68 20.78 8.16
CA THR A 39 -4.46 19.83 9.25
C THR A 39 -5.73 19.08 9.58
N LEU A 40 -5.57 17.82 9.95
CA LEU A 40 -6.61 16.93 10.45
C LEU A 40 -6.14 16.39 11.79
N LEU A 41 -6.91 16.66 12.85
CA LEU A 41 -6.53 16.29 14.24
C LEU A 41 -5.16 16.86 14.67
N GLY A 42 -4.83 18.08 14.23
CA GLY A 42 -3.56 18.74 14.57
C GLY A 42 -2.34 18.15 13.87
N GLN A 43 -2.52 17.37 12.80
CA GLN A 43 -1.44 16.82 11.97
C GLN A 43 -1.72 17.13 10.49
N ALA A 44 -0.67 17.32 9.68
CA ALA A 44 -0.83 17.59 8.26
C ALA A 44 -1.56 16.43 7.54
N VAL A 45 -2.50 16.77 6.64
CA VAL A 45 -3.36 15.76 5.98
C VAL A 45 -2.58 14.71 5.19
N TRP A 46 -1.42 15.09 4.61
CA TRP A 46 -0.55 14.21 3.83
C TRP A 46 0.39 13.34 4.67
N LEU A 47 0.47 13.56 5.99
CA LEU A 47 1.36 12.80 6.86
C LEU A 47 0.96 11.32 6.96
N LYS A 48 -0.35 11.05 6.96
CA LYS A 48 -0.87 9.67 7.01
C LYS A 48 -0.58 8.93 5.69
N PRO A 49 -0.93 9.46 4.49
CA PRO A 49 -0.50 8.90 3.21
C PRO A 49 1.01 8.60 3.14
N PHE A 50 1.86 9.52 3.58
CA PHE A 50 3.31 9.33 3.57
C PHE A 50 3.74 8.10 4.40
N LYS A 51 3.30 7.99 5.65
CA LYS A 51 3.67 6.88 6.55
C LYS A 51 3.23 5.52 6.00
N PHE A 52 2.02 5.45 5.44
CA PHE A 52 1.49 4.21 4.86
C PHE A 52 2.21 3.85 3.56
N ALA A 53 2.49 4.85 2.70
CA ALA A 53 3.22 4.62 1.46
C ALA A 53 4.63 4.06 1.75
N VAL A 54 5.39 4.66 2.67
CA VAL A 54 6.70 4.14 3.07
C VAL A 54 6.59 2.71 3.61
N SER A 55 5.65 2.46 4.52
CA SER A 55 5.49 1.14 5.16
C SER A 55 5.09 0.05 4.16
N PHE A 56 4.09 0.29 3.32
CA PHE A 56 3.66 -0.65 2.29
C PHE A 56 4.71 -0.84 1.20
N GLY A 57 5.45 0.22 0.84
CA GLY A 57 6.56 0.12 -0.11
C GLY A 57 7.67 -0.81 0.40
N LEU A 58 8.10 -0.60 1.65
CA LEU A 58 9.10 -1.45 2.32
C LEU A 58 8.60 -2.89 2.48
N TYR A 59 7.35 -3.08 2.87
CA TYR A 59 6.74 -4.40 2.95
C TYR A 59 6.75 -5.09 1.57
N ALA A 60 6.28 -4.40 0.53
CA ALA A 60 6.13 -4.96 -0.80
C ALA A 60 7.49 -5.35 -1.42
N ILE A 61 8.51 -4.50 -1.30
CA ILE A 61 9.84 -4.82 -1.83
C ILE A 61 10.49 -5.99 -1.08
N THR A 62 10.32 -6.03 0.25
CA THR A 62 10.83 -7.12 1.08
C THR A 62 10.17 -8.44 0.70
N LEU A 63 8.84 -8.44 0.57
CA LEU A 63 8.11 -9.65 0.21
C LEU A 63 8.40 -10.08 -1.24
N ALA A 64 8.54 -9.15 -2.17
CA ALA A 64 8.91 -9.45 -3.56
C ALA A 64 10.25 -10.21 -3.63
N TRP A 65 11.21 -9.76 -2.83
CA TRP A 65 12.52 -10.40 -2.68
C TRP A 65 12.42 -11.78 -2.04
N MET A 66 11.67 -11.93 -0.94
CA MET A 66 11.48 -13.23 -0.28
C MET A 66 10.81 -14.26 -1.19
N ILE A 67 9.76 -13.86 -1.93
CA ILE A 67 9.06 -14.77 -2.85
C ILE A 67 9.96 -15.18 -4.03
N GLY A 68 10.80 -14.26 -4.53
CA GLY A 68 11.80 -14.57 -5.55
C GLY A 68 12.81 -15.66 -5.12
N ARG A 69 12.99 -15.84 -3.81
CA ARG A 69 13.87 -16.84 -3.18
C ARG A 69 13.14 -18.13 -2.81
N ALA A 70 11.81 -18.18 -2.91
CA ALA A 70 11.04 -19.36 -2.54
C ALA A 70 11.31 -20.51 -3.52
N GLY A 71 11.71 -21.67 -2.97
CA GLY A 71 11.88 -22.91 -3.75
C GLY A 71 10.55 -23.61 -3.98
N ARG A 72 10.14 -24.46 -3.04
CA ARG A 72 9.00 -25.38 -3.20
C ARG A 72 7.62 -24.69 -3.18
N PHE A 73 7.48 -23.57 -2.47
CA PHE A 73 6.19 -22.88 -2.29
C PHE A 73 6.00 -21.63 -3.17
N ARG A 74 6.85 -21.45 -4.18
CA ARG A 74 6.88 -20.21 -4.98
C ARG A 74 5.54 -19.85 -5.62
N ARG A 75 4.83 -20.82 -6.20
CA ARG A 75 3.53 -20.58 -6.85
C ARG A 75 2.47 -20.12 -5.85
N THR A 76 2.38 -20.78 -4.69
CA THR A 76 1.44 -20.41 -3.63
C THR A 76 1.75 -19.01 -3.10
N LEU A 77 3.02 -18.74 -2.78
CA LEU A 77 3.42 -17.43 -2.26
C LEU A 77 3.22 -16.31 -3.29
N TRP A 78 3.38 -16.59 -4.58
CA TRP A 78 3.10 -15.64 -5.64
C TRP A 78 1.61 -15.24 -5.68
N TRP A 79 0.70 -16.21 -5.60
CA TRP A 79 -0.73 -15.92 -5.54
C TRP A 79 -1.10 -15.17 -4.27
N LEU A 80 -0.59 -15.59 -3.11
CA LEU A 80 -0.82 -14.90 -1.84
C LEU A 80 -0.31 -13.46 -1.88
N GLY A 81 0.90 -13.22 -2.39
CA GLY A 81 1.45 -11.86 -2.55
C GLY A 81 0.60 -11.00 -3.47
N THR A 82 0.07 -11.57 -4.57
CA THR A 82 -0.83 -10.86 -5.49
C THR A 82 -2.17 -10.51 -4.83
N VAL A 83 -2.76 -11.45 -4.08
CA VAL A 83 -4.00 -11.24 -3.33
C VAL A 83 -3.82 -10.20 -2.23
N VAL A 84 -2.70 -10.22 -1.51
CA VAL A 84 -2.40 -9.21 -0.48
C VAL A 84 -2.33 -7.81 -1.10
N VAL A 85 -1.64 -7.66 -2.23
CA VAL A 85 -1.57 -6.36 -2.92
C VAL A 85 -2.94 -5.91 -3.41
N GLY A 86 -3.65 -6.76 -4.16
CA GLY A 86 -4.90 -6.37 -4.80
C GLY A 86 -6.10 -6.26 -3.84
N GLY A 87 -6.16 -7.12 -2.83
CA GLY A 87 -7.29 -7.20 -1.90
C GLY A 87 -7.14 -6.35 -0.65
N PHE A 88 -5.91 -6.02 -0.24
CA PHE A 88 -5.67 -5.32 1.02
C PHE A 88 -4.90 -4.02 0.83
N VAL A 89 -3.73 -4.05 0.20
CA VAL A 89 -2.87 -2.86 0.09
C VAL A 89 -3.50 -1.78 -0.79
N VAL A 90 -3.95 -2.14 -2.00
CA VAL A 90 -4.49 -1.19 -2.97
C VAL A 90 -5.78 -0.52 -2.48
N PRO A 91 -6.80 -1.25 -1.97
CA PRO A 91 -8.01 -0.62 -1.45
C PRO A 91 -7.72 0.31 -0.28
N GLU A 92 -6.89 -0.14 0.67
CA GLU A 92 -6.55 0.62 1.87
C GLU A 92 -5.84 1.93 1.53
N ILE A 93 -4.78 1.88 0.72
CA ILE A 93 -4.03 3.10 0.38
C ILE A 93 -4.87 4.06 -0.47
N SER A 94 -5.71 3.54 -1.38
CA SER A 94 -6.59 4.36 -2.20
C SER A 94 -7.59 5.13 -1.34
N ALA A 95 -8.20 4.45 -0.35
CA ALA A 95 -9.12 5.07 0.59
C ALA A 95 -8.44 6.10 1.50
N ILE A 96 -7.23 5.79 2.02
CA ILE A 96 -6.43 6.75 2.80
C ILE A 96 -6.15 8.02 1.99
N VAL A 97 -5.66 7.88 0.75
CA VAL A 97 -5.30 9.01 -0.10
C VAL A 97 -6.53 9.82 -0.50
N PHE A 98 -7.63 9.15 -0.87
CA PHE A 98 -8.89 9.81 -1.20
C PHE A 98 -9.40 10.68 -0.04
N GLN A 99 -9.41 10.14 1.17
CA GLN A 99 -9.89 10.87 2.35
C GLN A 99 -8.92 11.97 2.80
N ALA A 100 -7.60 11.76 2.64
CA ALA A 100 -6.61 12.80 2.87
C ALA A 100 -6.78 13.97 1.89
N ALA A 101 -7.02 13.70 0.60
CA ALA A 101 -7.28 14.74 -0.39
C ALA A 101 -8.53 15.57 -0.05
N ARG A 102 -9.57 14.91 0.49
CA ARG A 102 -10.79 15.54 1.03
C ARG A 102 -10.57 16.25 2.37
N GLY A 103 -9.43 16.06 3.03
CA GLY A 103 -9.14 16.64 4.34
C GLY A 103 -9.98 16.06 5.48
N VAL A 104 -10.46 14.82 5.36
CA VAL A 104 -11.31 14.17 6.37
C VAL A 104 -10.70 12.85 6.84
N ARG A 105 -11.24 12.30 7.94
CA ARG A 105 -10.75 11.04 8.50
C ARG A 105 -11.10 9.89 7.57
N SER A 106 -10.14 8.96 7.39
CA SER A 106 -10.40 7.71 6.66
C SER A 106 -10.93 6.60 7.56
N HIS A 107 -10.55 6.59 8.83
CA HIS A 107 -11.02 5.62 9.83
C HIS A 107 -12.00 6.28 10.80
N TYR A 108 -13.04 5.54 11.19
CA TYR A 108 -14.06 5.98 12.13
C TYR A 108 -14.76 7.28 11.71
N ASN A 109 -14.92 7.47 10.39
CA ASN A 109 -15.62 8.62 9.84
C ASN A 109 -17.01 8.20 9.39
N PHE A 110 -18.02 8.65 10.13
CA PHE A 110 -19.43 8.36 9.88
C PHE A 110 -20.22 9.64 9.59
N SER A 111 -19.54 10.70 9.15
CA SER A 111 -20.16 12.00 8.94
C SER A 111 -21.07 12.04 7.71
N THR A 112 -20.81 11.21 6.70
CA THR A 112 -21.62 11.09 5.49
C THR A 112 -21.74 9.64 5.02
N PRO A 113 -22.75 9.27 4.22
CA PRO A 113 -22.86 7.91 3.66
C PRO A 113 -21.64 7.50 2.83
N LEU A 114 -21.00 8.46 2.15
CA LEU A 114 -19.75 8.23 1.42
C LEU A 114 -18.60 7.89 2.37
N ASP A 115 -18.45 8.63 3.47
CA ASP A 115 -17.38 8.39 4.44
C ASP A 115 -17.52 7.05 5.14
N GLU A 116 -18.75 6.69 5.48
CA GLU A 116 -19.09 5.38 6.03
C GLU A 116 -18.76 4.27 5.04
N THR A 117 -19.13 4.42 3.76
CA THR A 117 -18.80 3.45 2.70
C THR A 117 -17.30 3.28 2.55
N VAL A 118 -16.54 4.37 2.51
CA VAL A 118 -15.08 4.33 2.45
C VAL A 118 -14.51 3.61 3.67
N PHE A 119 -14.99 3.93 4.87
CA PHE A 119 -14.57 3.25 6.09
C PHE A 119 -14.87 1.74 6.07
N MET A 120 -16.06 1.35 5.62
CA MET A 120 -16.43 -0.07 5.48
C MET A 120 -15.55 -0.82 4.50
N VAL A 121 -15.17 -0.20 3.37
CA VAL A 121 -14.26 -0.81 2.39
C VAL A 121 -12.87 -1.02 2.96
N MET A 122 -12.36 -0.07 3.76
CA MET A 122 -11.09 -0.20 4.49
C MET A 122 -11.14 -1.32 5.53
N GLY A 123 -12.27 -1.41 6.25
CA GLY A 123 -12.52 -2.41 7.29
C GLY A 123 -12.96 -3.80 6.78
N GLY A 124 -13.17 -3.99 5.48
CA GLY A 124 -13.64 -5.26 4.90
C GLY A 124 -12.74 -6.47 5.20
N ALA A 125 -11.46 -6.23 5.50
CA ALA A 125 -10.53 -7.26 6.00
C ALA A 125 -10.89 -7.81 7.40
N ALA A 126 -11.58 -7.03 8.24
CA ALA A 126 -11.96 -7.43 9.60
C ALA A 126 -13.30 -8.20 9.65
N TYR A 127 -14.12 -8.14 8.59
CA TYR A 127 -15.42 -8.81 8.53
C TYR A 127 -15.43 -10.08 7.66
N LEU A 128 -14.39 -10.29 6.84
CA LEU A 128 -14.25 -11.45 5.95
C LEU A 128 -13.20 -12.47 6.43
N GLY A 129 -12.72 -12.32 7.67
CA GLY A 129 -11.80 -13.23 8.36
C GLY A 129 -12.47 -14.03 9.47
#